data_AF-A0A521PQ89-F1
#
_entry.id   AF-A0A521PQ89-F1
#
_cell.length_a   1.000
_cell.length_b   1.000
_cell.length_c   1.000
_cell.angle_alpha   90.00
_cell.angle_beta   90.00
_cell.angle_gamma   90.00
#
_symmetry.space_group_name_H-M   'P 1'
#
loop_
_entity.id
_entity.type
_entity.pdbx_description
1 polymer ?
#
loop_
_entity_poly.entity_id
_entity_poly.type
_entity_poly.pdbx_seq_one_letter_code
_entity_poly.pdbx_strand_id
1 'polypeptide(L)'
;MPFSERVRCTCWGAGGAGPWTPQAGSLVSFVMDFLDVPGASGTRYRFRRTTLAELPVTAGNVIAVSGSLGKPPYLLCGAARSLNRAGPALIAAIGTARGPKLFIRLNVAGVVRDAEHADIVAAVEPEADLPRLD
;
A
#
# COMPACT_ATOMS: atom_id res chain seq x y z
N MET A 1 40.99 -27.67 20.98
CA MET A 1 40.98 -28.66 19.88
C MET A 1 39.63 -29.36 19.87
N PRO A 2 39.07 -29.64 18.69
CA PRO A 2 37.72 -29.23 18.34
C PRO A 2 36.77 -30.39 18.04
N PHE A 3 35.49 -30.20 18.35
CA PHE A 3 34.42 -31.07 17.86
C PHE A 3 34.09 -30.65 16.43
N SER A 4 34.62 -31.43 15.48
CA SER A 4 34.13 -31.48 14.10
C SER A 4 32.70 -32.00 14.11
N GLU A 5 31.83 -31.50 13.23
CA GLU A 5 31.44 -32.27 12.05
C GLU A 5 30.50 -31.49 11.14
N ARG A 6 30.77 -31.61 9.84
CA ARG A 6 30.14 -30.93 8.72
C ARG A 6 28.83 -31.62 8.38
N VAL A 7 27.71 -30.90 8.47
CA VAL A 7 26.48 -31.35 7.82
C VAL A 7 26.57 -31.03 6.33
N ARG A 8 26.96 -32.05 5.55
CA ARG A 8 26.66 -32.13 4.12
C ARG A 8 25.17 -32.45 4.00
N CYS A 9 24.38 -31.55 3.42
CA CYS A 9 23.05 -31.88 2.93
C CYS A 9 23.13 -32.03 1.42
N THR A 10 23.09 -33.29 0.98
CA THR A 10 23.02 -33.71 -0.42
C THR A 10 21.61 -33.50 -0.98
N CYS A 11 21.57 -32.88 -2.15
CA CYS A 11 20.71 -33.17 -3.31
C CYS A 11 19.27 -33.63 -3.06
N TRP A 12 18.30 -32.76 -3.35
CA TRP A 12 17.02 -33.18 -3.94
C TRP A 12 16.87 -32.56 -5.33
N GLY A 13 16.61 -33.44 -6.29
CA GLY A 13 16.46 -33.14 -7.70
C GLY A 13 15.09 -32.57 -8.05
N ALA A 14 15.07 -32.04 -9.27
CA ALA A 14 14.00 -31.30 -9.92
C ALA A 14 12.69 -32.09 -10.10
N GLY A 15 11.56 -31.36 -10.03
CA GLY A 15 10.29 -31.82 -10.57
C GLY A 15 9.08 -31.05 -10.03
N GLY A 16 8.53 -30.11 -10.83
CA GLY A 16 7.14 -29.67 -10.70
C GLY A 16 6.94 -28.20 -10.31
N ALA A 17 6.35 -27.43 -11.25
CA ALA A 17 5.62 -26.16 -11.10
C ALA A 17 6.01 -25.24 -9.91
N GLY A 18 6.70 -24.15 -10.26
CA GLY A 18 7.40 -23.25 -9.35
C GLY A 18 6.63 -22.80 -8.10
N PRO A 19 7.16 -23.04 -6.89
CA PRO A 19 6.60 -22.49 -5.67
C PRO A 19 6.90 -21.00 -5.58
N TRP A 20 5.92 -20.21 -5.16
CA TRP A 20 6.13 -18.85 -4.68
C TRP A 20 7.07 -18.89 -3.48
N THR A 21 8.37 -18.69 -3.71
CA THR A 21 9.36 -18.54 -2.64
C THR A 21 9.23 -17.12 -2.07
N PRO A 22 8.93 -16.93 -0.78
CA PRO A 22 9.13 -15.62 -0.16
C PRO A 22 10.64 -15.40 -0.03
N GLN A 23 11.22 -14.59 -0.92
CA GLN A 23 12.61 -14.15 -0.78
C GLN A 23 12.70 -13.19 0.40
N ALA A 24 13.17 -13.70 1.53
CA ALA A 24 13.74 -12.91 2.60
C ALA A 24 15.05 -12.27 2.09
N GLY A 25 15.11 -10.95 2.14
CA GLY A 25 16.32 -10.17 1.84
C GLY A 25 16.25 -9.38 0.53
N SER A 26 15.46 -8.31 0.52
CA SER A 26 15.73 -7.19 -0.39
C SER A 26 15.68 -5.88 0.37
N LEU A 27 16.73 -5.11 0.17
CA LEU A 27 17.03 -3.83 0.80
C LEU A 27 15.85 -2.86 0.59
N VAL A 28 15.25 -2.42 1.69
CA VAL A 28 14.11 -1.49 1.72
C VAL A 28 14.57 -0.08 1.34
N SER A 29 15.04 0.12 0.11
CA SER A 29 15.37 1.43 -0.44
C SER A 29 15.65 1.31 -1.95
N PHE A 30 14.63 1.19 -2.79
CA PHE A 30 14.59 1.73 -4.17
C PHE A 30 13.15 1.52 -4.72
N VAL A 31 12.43 2.61 -5.00
CA VAL A 31 11.43 2.69 -6.10
C VAL A 31 10.19 1.78 -6.02
N MET A 32 9.32 1.94 -5.01
CA MET A 32 7.90 1.55 -5.20
C MET A 32 7.13 2.76 -5.70
N ASP A 33 7.12 2.95 -7.01
CA ASP A 33 6.28 3.96 -7.68
C ASP A 33 4.81 3.56 -7.68
N PHE A 34 4.51 2.29 -7.43
CA PHE A 34 3.16 1.76 -7.40
C PHE A 34 2.92 0.89 -6.16
N LEU A 35 1.67 0.89 -5.70
CA LEU A 35 1.16 0.06 -4.62
C LEU A 35 -0.08 -0.68 -5.13
N ASP A 36 -0.02 -2.01 -5.13
CA ASP A 36 -1.17 -2.85 -5.45
C ASP A 36 -1.93 -3.15 -4.14
N VAL A 37 -3.17 -2.68 -4.06
CA VAL A 37 -4.02 -2.78 -2.87
C VAL A 37 -5.16 -3.76 -3.15
N PRO A 38 -5.37 -4.78 -2.29
CA PRO A 38 -6.50 -5.69 -2.43
C PRO A 38 -7.80 -5.01 -1.99
N GLY A 39 -8.88 -5.24 -2.74
CA GLY A 39 -10.25 -4.98 -2.32
C GLY A 39 -10.93 -6.24 -1.80
N ALA A 40 -12.00 -6.08 -1.03
CA ALA A 40 -12.74 -7.19 -0.40
C ALA A 40 -13.41 -8.09 -1.45
N SER A 41 -13.72 -7.54 -2.62
CA SER A 41 -14.19 -8.25 -3.82
C SER A 41 -13.16 -9.22 -4.41
N GLY A 42 -11.90 -9.17 -3.98
CA GLY A 42 -10.78 -9.88 -4.58
C GLY A 42 -10.11 -9.12 -5.74
N THR A 43 -10.63 -7.94 -6.10
CA THR A 43 -10.02 -7.06 -7.10
C THR A 43 -8.72 -6.45 -6.56
N ARG A 44 -7.71 -6.30 -7.42
CA ARG A 44 -6.47 -5.58 -7.08
C ARG A 44 -6.46 -4.21 -7.72
N TYR A 45 -6.30 -3.17 -6.91
CA TYR A 45 -6.25 -1.78 -7.34
C TYR A 45 -4.82 -1.27 -7.29
N ARG A 46 -4.33 -0.79 -8.44
CA ARG A 46 -2.99 -0.20 -8.53
C ARG A 46 -3.03 1.30 -8.27
N PHE A 47 -2.30 1.75 -7.27
CA PHE A 47 -2.11 3.15 -6.95
C PHE A 47 -0.71 3.59 -7.33
N ARG A 48 -0.56 4.87 -7.70
CA ARG A 48 0.73 5.50 -8.01
C ARG A 48 1.21 6.35 -6.85
N ARG A 49 2.49 6.29 -6.53
CA ARG A 49 3.12 7.10 -5.48
C ARG A 49 3.04 8.58 -5.84
N THR A 50 2.80 9.40 -4.82
CA THR A 50 2.81 10.86 -4.91
C THR A 50 3.34 11.46 -3.61
N THR A 51 3.51 12.78 -3.61
CA THR A 51 3.82 13.59 -2.43
C THR A 51 2.70 14.59 -2.17
N LEU A 52 2.58 15.11 -0.95
CA LEU A 52 1.56 16.13 -0.64
C LEU A 52 1.67 17.38 -1.53
N ALA A 53 2.88 17.70 -2.00
CA ALA A 53 3.15 18.85 -2.86
C ALA A 53 2.71 18.63 -4.32
N GLU A 54 2.52 17.37 -4.75
CA GLU A 54 2.26 16.99 -6.14
C GLU A 54 0.83 16.45 -6.33
N LEU A 55 -0.08 16.75 -5.40
CA LEU A 55 -1.46 16.30 -5.48
C LEU A 55 -2.18 16.97 -6.67
N PRO A 56 -2.72 16.19 -7.61
CA PRO A 56 -3.33 16.74 -8.81
C PRO A 56 -4.69 17.38 -8.53
N VAL A 57 -5.10 18.32 -9.39
CA VAL A 57 -6.44 18.94 -9.36
C VAL A 57 -7.46 18.02 -10.04
N THR A 58 -7.44 16.74 -9.68
CA THR A 58 -8.28 15.69 -10.26
C THR A 58 -8.92 14.88 -9.14
N ALA A 59 -10.13 14.38 -9.38
CA ALA A 59 -10.80 13.45 -8.48
C ALA A 59 -10.06 12.10 -8.43
N GLY A 60 -10.07 11.46 -7.27
CA GLY A 60 -9.40 10.18 -7.10
C GLY A 60 -9.49 9.61 -5.69
N ASN A 61 -8.98 8.39 -5.56
CA ASN A 61 -8.76 7.72 -4.29
C ASN A 61 -7.32 7.93 -3.85
N VAL A 62 -7.11 8.04 -2.54
CA VAL A 62 -5.81 8.28 -1.91
C VAL A 62 -5.64 7.32 -0.75
N ILE A 63 -4.42 6.81 -0.61
CA ILE A 63 -4.02 5.88 0.43
C ILE A 63 -2.71 6.38 1.04
N ALA A 64 -2.66 6.41 2.37
CA ALA A 64 -1.43 6.60 3.10
C ALA A 64 -1.03 5.28 3.76
N VAL A 65 0.23 4.90 3.58
CA VAL A 65 0.79 3.71 4.24
C VAL A 65 1.91 4.08 5.19
N SER A 66 1.99 3.34 6.30
CA SER A 66 3.07 3.47 7.28
C SER A 66 4.37 2.88 6.71
N GLY A 67 5.48 3.57 6.93
CA GLY A 67 6.81 3.04 6.62
C GLY A 67 7.36 2.09 7.69
N SER A 68 6.62 1.86 8.79
CA SER A 68 7.11 1.15 9.97
C SER A 68 6.63 -0.31 10.00
N LEU A 69 7.57 -1.24 10.17
CA LEU A 69 7.30 -2.65 10.46
C LEU A 69 6.65 -2.76 11.85
N GLY A 70 5.37 -3.14 11.91
CA GLY A 70 4.66 -3.44 13.16
C GLY A 70 3.38 -2.62 13.42
N LYS A 71 3.02 -1.68 12.56
CA LYS A 71 1.71 -0.99 12.56
C LYS A 71 0.85 -1.45 11.38
N PRO A 72 -0.48 -1.21 11.38
CA PRO A 72 -1.28 -1.43 10.19
C PRO A 72 -0.59 -0.76 9.01
N PRO A 73 -0.34 -1.48 7.91
CA PRO A 73 0.36 -0.92 6.76
C PRO A 73 -0.43 0.26 6.18
N TYR A 74 -1.75 0.30 6.36
CA TYR A 74 -2.64 1.36 5.86
C TYR A 74 -3.04 2.32 6.98
N LEU A 75 -2.51 3.55 6.91
CA LEU A 75 -2.84 4.63 7.84
C LEU A 75 -4.17 5.28 7.48
N LEU A 76 -4.40 5.53 6.19
CA LEU A 76 -5.66 6.11 5.74
C LEU A 76 -6.05 5.60 4.35
N CYS A 77 -7.36 5.50 4.14
CA CYS A 77 -7.97 5.43 2.82
C CYS A 77 -8.95 6.59 2.69
N GLY A 78 -8.95 7.24 1.54
CA GLY A 78 -9.91 8.30 1.29
C GLY A 78 -10.23 8.54 -0.16
N ALA A 79 -11.33 9.24 -0.38
CA ALA A 79 -11.83 9.60 -1.69
C ALA A 79 -12.01 11.12 -1.79
N ALA A 80 -11.46 11.73 -2.84
CA ALA A 80 -11.50 13.17 -3.05
C ALA A 80 -12.16 13.51 -4.39
N ARG A 81 -12.88 14.64 -4.42
CA ARG A 81 -13.31 15.30 -5.68
C ARG A 81 -12.19 16.14 -6.29
N SER A 82 -11.25 16.57 -5.46
CA SER A 82 -10.03 17.25 -5.88
C SER A 82 -8.91 16.90 -4.92
N LEU A 83 -7.92 16.12 -5.38
CA LEU A 83 -6.84 15.64 -4.50
C LEU A 83 -5.98 16.78 -3.95
N ASN A 84 -5.80 17.88 -4.69
CA ASN A 84 -5.06 19.05 -4.18
C ASN A 84 -5.71 19.72 -2.95
N ARG A 85 -7.04 19.63 -2.79
CA ARG A 85 -7.77 20.17 -1.63
C ARG A 85 -7.73 19.23 -0.43
N ALA A 86 -7.48 17.95 -0.66
CA ALA A 86 -7.40 16.95 0.40
C ALA A 86 -6.16 17.09 1.29
N GLY A 87 -5.15 17.88 0.88
CA GLY A 87 -3.87 18.03 1.57
C GLY A 87 -3.96 18.23 3.09
N PRO A 88 -4.71 19.23 3.59
CA PRO A 88 -4.85 19.47 5.03
C PRO A 88 -5.46 18.29 5.79
N ALA A 89 -6.50 17.66 5.24
CA ALA A 89 -7.16 16.51 5.86
C ALA A 89 -6.25 15.26 5.86
N LEU A 90 -5.46 15.07 4.80
CA LEU A 90 -4.44 14.02 4.75
C LEU A 90 -3.36 14.24 5.82
N ILE A 91 -2.88 15.47 5.97
CA ILE A 91 -1.90 15.80 7.02
C ILE A 91 -2.47 15.52 8.42
N ALA A 92 -3.72 15.94 8.66
CA ALA A 92 -4.39 15.72 9.94
C ALA A 92 -4.54 14.22 10.26
N ALA A 93 -4.94 13.41 9.28
CA ALA A 93 -5.17 11.97 9.46
C ALA A 93 -3.85 11.16 9.58
N ILE A 94 -2.80 11.57 8.87
CA ILE A 94 -1.47 10.96 9.00
C ILE A 94 -0.86 11.28 10.38
N GLY A 95 -1.18 12.45 10.93
CA GLY A 95 -0.72 12.90 12.24
C GLY A 95 0.81 12.85 12.37
N THR A 96 1.30 12.21 13.43
CA THR A 96 2.75 12.08 13.71
C THR A 96 3.35 10.76 13.23
N ALA A 97 2.71 10.07 12.28
CA ALA A 97 3.24 8.83 11.73
C ALA A 97 4.63 9.05 11.12
N ARG A 98 5.56 8.12 11.37
CA ARG A 98 6.94 8.22 10.84
C ARG A 98 7.02 7.63 9.44
N GLY A 99 7.46 8.45 8.49
CA GLY A 99 7.71 8.05 7.10
C GLY A 99 6.45 7.60 6.32
N PRO A 100 5.34 8.36 6.36
CA PRO A 100 4.15 8.02 5.60
C PRO A 100 4.44 8.10 4.10
N LYS A 101 3.94 7.11 3.34
CA LYS A 101 4.00 7.14 1.87
C LYS A 101 2.59 7.32 1.33
N LEU A 102 2.44 8.25 0.41
CA LEU A 102 1.16 8.55 -0.23
C LEU A 102 1.08 7.91 -1.61
N PHE A 103 -0.10 7.38 -1.89
CA PHE A 103 -0.44 6.72 -3.13
C PHE A 103 -1.81 7.20 -3.60
N ILE A 104 -1.96 7.47 -4.89
CA ILE A 104 -3.21 7.95 -5.48
C ILE A 104 -3.62 7.11 -6.69
N ARG A 105 -4.92 7.06 -6.93
CA ARG A 105 -5.52 6.53 -8.15
C ARG A 105 -6.56 7.52 -8.66
N LEU A 106 -6.37 7.98 -9.88
CA LEU A 106 -7.26 8.98 -10.47
C LEU A 106 -8.55 8.33 -10.94
N ASN A 107 -9.67 8.90 -10.50
CA ASN A 107 -11.02 8.44 -10.83
C ASN A 107 -11.89 9.65 -11.15
N VAL A 108 -12.24 9.81 -12.43
CA VAL A 108 -13.13 10.90 -12.85
C VAL A 108 -14.59 10.60 -12.51
N ALA A 109 -14.98 9.32 -12.51
CA ALA A 109 -16.34 8.88 -12.20
C ALA A 109 -16.54 8.69 -10.68
N GLY A 110 -17.50 9.42 -10.10
CA GLY A 110 -17.81 9.36 -8.67
C GLY A 110 -18.28 7.99 -8.19
N VAL A 111 -19.19 7.34 -8.94
CA VAL A 111 -19.72 6.01 -8.58
C VAL A 111 -18.61 4.96 -8.48
N VAL A 112 -17.66 4.98 -9.43
CA VAL A 112 -16.50 4.07 -9.42
C VAL A 112 -15.60 4.39 -8.23
N ARG A 113 -15.32 5.67 -7.99
CA ARG A 113 -14.49 6.11 -6.87
C ARG A 113 -15.04 5.62 -5.53
N ASP A 114 -16.33 5.83 -5.30
CA ASP A 114 -16.99 5.53 -4.03
C ASP A 114 -17.11 4.00 -3.82
N ALA A 115 -17.38 3.23 -4.88
CA ALA A 115 -17.40 1.77 -4.83
C ALA A 115 -16.01 1.16 -4.56
N GLU A 116 -14.96 1.66 -5.24
CA GLU A 116 -13.59 1.21 -5.00
C GLU A 116 -13.12 1.55 -3.58
N HIS A 117 -13.47 2.73 -3.08
CA HIS A 117 -13.14 3.14 -1.72
C HIS A 117 -13.74 2.17 -0.70
N ALA A 118 -15.05 1.90 -0.81
CA ALA A 118 -15.74 0.95 0.06
C ALA A 118 -15.12 -0.46 0.00
N ASP A 119 -14.75 -0.92 -1.20
CA ASP A 119 -14.14 -2.23 -1.39
C ASP A 119 -12.74 -2.34 -0.76
N ILE A 120 -11.94 -1.27 -0.86
CA ILE A 120 -10.61 -1.21 -0.26
C ILE A 120 -10.71 -1.15 1.26
N VAL A 121 -11.54 -0.26 1.81
CA VAL A 121 -11.73 -0.10 3.26
C VAL A 121 -12.16 -1.43 3.90
N ALA A 122 -13.06 -2.16 3.26
CA ALA A 122 -13.51 -3.47 3.71
C ALA A 122 -12.42 -4.56 3.68
N ALA A 123 -11.38 -4.42 2.87
CA ALA A 123 -10.27 -5.37 2.80
C ALA A 123 -9.09 -5.03 3.69
N VAL A 124 -8.76 -3.74 3.82
CA VAL A 124 -7.52 -3.30 4.47
C VAL A 124 -7.71 -2.75 5.88
N GLU A 125 -8.95 -2.44 6.27
CA GLU A 125 -9.30 -1.90 7.59
C GLU A 125 -8.35 -0.76 8.02
N PRO A 126 -8.34 0.38 7.31
CA PRO A 126 -7.38 1.46 7.57
C PRO A 126 -7.63 2.09 8.94
N GLU A 127 -6.58 2.67 9.53
CA GLU A 127 -6.70 3.41 10.81
C GLU A 127 -7.64 4.62 10.70
N ALA A 128 -7.68 5.26 9.53
CA ALA A 128 -8.62 6.33 9.20
C ALA A 128 -9.35 6.08 7.86
N ASP A 129 -10.67 6.13 7.90
CA ASP A 129 -11.56 6.12 6.73
C ASP A 129 -12.10 7.52 6.44
N LEU A 130 -11.70 8.10 5.29
CA LEU A 130 -12.11 9.43 4.83
C LEU A 130 -12.84 9.32 3.48
N PRO A 131 -14.11 8.88 3.47
CA PRO A 131 -14.85 8.63 2.23
C PRO A 131 -15.14 9.89 1.42
N ARG A 132 -14.88 11.08 2.00
CA ARG A 132 -15.00 12.35 1.30
C ARG A 132 -14.01 13.39 1.83
N LEU A 133 -13.10 13.77 0.95
CA LEU A 133 -12.12 14.84 1.12
C LEU A 133 -12.50 15.95 0.12
N ASP A 134 -13.24 16.96 0.56
CA ASP A 134 -13.66 18.13 -0.23
C ASP A 134 -13.26 19.49 0.38
#